data_AF-A0A662KKG9-F1
#
_entry.id   AF-A0A662KKG9-F1
#
_cell.length_a   1.000
_cell.length_b   1.000
_cell.length_c   1.000
_cell.angle_alpha   90.00
_cell.angle_beta   90.00
_cell.angle_gamma   90.00
#
_symmetry.space_group_name_H-M   'P 1'
#
loop_
_entity.id
_entity.type
_entity.pdbx_description
1 polymer ?
#
loop_
_entity_poly.entity_id
_entity_poly.type
_entity_poly.pdbx_seq_one_letter_code
_entity_poly.pdbx_strand_id
1 'polypeptide(L)'
;MRIEVDEFVKRLKEGERYFVDLEFPDGADLSSCIRVINNLLSRDSIEKKGPLILDGCKFQRINANGIYLEALNSIWESDKNLYFIDCSFKNSNFKGANLKNADFTNSNLSFSSLIGTNLENAIMVKVDLTKAKLDKANLENANLTGANLEEASLDESTLHGTVFANSNLHKASLRGAELFRTDFREADLSGADLTCSCGDADFSGAILDEAVLEEVEYTHSIFERSSIKKAKIDKSSLYKIDFTDSNIEKSSFKETYIKHISFENANLRGADFTESEFEFVDFTEADLRGANFKNVRIKFALFCRTNLINLKNLDSAEGIERAIFLDVIVTEKEKSIIDRKSNNPANSFILRG
;
A
#
# COMPACT_ATOMS: atom_id res chain seq x y z
N MET A 1 -35.52 8.19 6.36
CA MET A 1 -36.40 8.74 7.40
C MET A 1 -35.53 9.33 8.50
N ARG A 2 -35.73 10.59 8.88
CA ARG A 2 -34.97 11.18 9.99
C ARG A 2 -35.32 10.47 11.30
N ILE A 3 -34.30 10.05 12.04
CA ILE A 3 -34.44 9.40 13.35
C ILE A 3 -33.69 10.21 14.39
N GLU A 4 -34.40 10.61 15.45
CA GLU A 4 -33.78 11.22 16.62
C GLU A 4 -33.20 10.12 17.53
N VAL A 5 -32.16 10.45 18.29
CA VAL A 5 -31.43 9.49 19.14
C VAL A 5 -32.37 8.75 20.11
N ASP A 6 -33.36 9.44 20.69
CA ASP A 6 -34.31 8.83 21.61
C ASP A 6 -35.18 7.74 20.95
N GLU A 7 -35.61 7.96 19.70
CA GLU A 7 -36.39 6.97 18.97
C GLU A 7 -35.53 5.77 18.56
N PHE A 8 -34.26 5.99 18.22
CA PHE A 8 -33.30 4.91 17.99
C PHE A 8 -33.13 4.03 19.25
N VAL A 9 -32.94 4.66 20.41
CA VAL A 9 -32.83 3.95 21.70
C VAL A 9 -34.12 3.19 22.03
N LYS A 10 -35.29 3.76 21.75
CA LYS A 10 -36.58 3.10 21.95
C LYS A 10 -36.71 1.84 21.08
N ARG A 11 -36.37 1.91 19.79
CA ARG A 11 -36.38 0.77 18.87
C ARG A 11 -35.42 -0.34 19.33
N LEU A 12 -34.23 0.02 19.83
CA LEU A 12 -33.32 -0.95 20.44
C LEU A 12 -33.93 -1.67 21.65
N LYS A 13 -34.67 -0.94 22.52
CA LYS A 13 -35.40 -1.51 23.67
C LYS A 13 -36.49 -2.49 23.23
N GLU A 14 -37.14 -2.22 22.11
CA GLU A 14 -38.16 -3.08 21.50
C GLU A 14 -37.57 -4.33 20.83
N GLY A 15 -36.24 -4.49 20.84
CA GLY A 15 -35.54 -5.66 20.33
C GLY A 15 -35.07 -5.54 18.89
N GLU A 16 -35.24 -4.38 18.25
CA GLU A 16 -34.79 -4.18 16.88
C GLU A 16 -33.27 -4.19 16.78
N ARG A 17 -32.74 -4.91 15.78
CA ARG A 17 -31.29 -5.00 15.50
C ARG A 17 -30.97 -4.75 14.04
N TYR A 18 -31.98 -4.56 13.19
CA TYR A 18 -31.81 -4.29 11.77
C TYR A 18 -32.43 -2.93 11.47
N PHE A 19 -31.58 -1.97 11.13
CA PHE A 19 -31.94 -0.58 10.88
C PHE A 19 -31.70 -0.27 9.41
N VAL A 20 -32.70 0.30 8.75
CA VAL A 20 -32.69 0.53 7.30
C VAL A 20 -33.27 1.88 6.96
N ASP A 21 -32.66 2.58 6.00
CA ASP A 21 -33.17 3.83 5.42
C ASP A 21 -33.41 4.94 6.46
N LEU A 22 -32.46 5.09 7.40
CA LEU A 22 -32.52 6.09 8.47
C LEU A 22 -31.47 7.18 8.27
N GLU A 23 -31.80 8.36 8.78
CA GLU A 23 -30.94 9.52 8.77
C GLU A 23 -30.85 10.09 10.19
N PHE A 24 -29.67 10.01 10.78
CA PHE A 24 -29.37 10.69 12.04
C PHE A 24 -29.08 12.17 11.75
N PRO A 25 -29.35 13.08 12.71
CA PRO A 25 -28.85 14.43 12.64
C PRO A 25 -27.32 14.45 12.44
N ASP A 26 -26.82 15.35 11.60
CA ASP A 26 -25.37 15.54 11.44
C ASP A 26 -24.72 15.81 12.80
N GLY A 27 -23.63 15.11 13.10
CA GLY A 27 -22.96 15.24 14.39
C GLY A 27 -23.69 14.58 15.55
N ALA A 28 -24.63 13.67 15.29
CA ALA A 28 -25.34 12.95 16.35
C ALA A 28 -24.35 12.35 17.37
N ASP A 29 -24.67 12.52 18.64
CA ASP A 29 -23.85 12.03 19.75
C ASP A 29 -24.69 11.06 20.61
N LEU A 30 -24.19 9.82 20.72
CA LEU A 30 -24.82 8.77 21.50
C LEU A 30 -24.27 8.69 22.94
N SER A 31 -23.36 9.59 23.32
CA SER A 31 -22.66 9.58 24.62
C SER A 31 -23.61 9.54 25.81
N SER A 32 -24.68 10.33 25.77
CA SER A 32 -25.71 10.39 26.82
C SER A 32 -26.51 9.07 26.96
N CYS A 33 -26.56 8.27 25.89
CA CYS A 33 -27.33 7.04 25.80
C CYS A 33 -26.49 5.77 26.02
N ILE A 34 -25.15 5.86 26.10
CA ILE A 34 -24.23 4.72 26.26
C ILE A 34 -24.71 3.75 27.32
N ARG A 35 -25.02 4.23 28.54
CA ARG A 35 -25.47 3.37 29.63
C ARG A 35 -26.74 2.59 29.27
N VAL A 36 -27.70 3.25 28.63
CA VAL A 36 -28.98 2.64 28.27
C VAL A 36 -28.77 1.62 27.16
N ILE A 37 -28.02 1.98 26.11
CA ILE A 37 -27.75 1.10 24.97
C ILE A 37 -26.95 -0.13 25.42
N ASN A 38 -25.90 0.06 26.20
CA ASN A 38 -25.07 -1.03 26.68
C ASN A 38 -25.86 -2.02 27.52
N ASN A 39 -26.71 -1.57 28.45
CA ASN A 39 -27.58 -2.46 29.23
C ASN A 39 -28.57 -3.29 28.39
N LEU A 40 -28.86 -2.87 27.15
CA LEU A 40 -29.74 -3.60 26.23
C LEU A 40 -28.99 -4.62 25.37
N LEU A 41 -27.68 -4.45 25.21
CA LEU A 41 -26.85 -5.20 24.28
C LEU A 41 -25.81 -6.09 24.97
N SER A 42 -25.42 -5.79 26.22
CA SER A 42 -24.51 -6.62 27.01
C SER A 42 -25.25 -7.71 27.79
N ARG A 43 -24.59 -8.86 27.96
CA ARG A 43 -25.09 -9.97 28.82
C ARG A 43 -24.78 -9.76 30.30
N ASP A 44 -23.75 -8.96 30.61
CA ASP A 44 -23.32 -8.66 31.98
C ASP A 44 -23.62 -7.21 32.37
N SER A 45 -23.84 -7.00 33.67
CA SER A 45 -24.07 -5.70 34.28
C SER A 45 -22.80 -4.84 34.19
N ILE A 46 -22.75 -3.94 33.19
CA ILE A 46 -21.61 -3.04 33.02
C ILE A 46 -21.64 -1.96 34.11
N GLU A 47 -20.69 -2.04 35.03
CA GLU A 47 -20.39 -0.99 36.01
C GLU A 47 -19.81 0.24 35.28
N LYS A 48 -20.69 1.19 34.91
CA LYS A 48 -20.48 2.57 34.44
C LYS A 48 -19.08 3.00 33.89
N LYS A 49 -19.15 3.69 32.73
CA LYS A 49 -18.09 4.37 31.93
C LYS A 49 -17.27 3.46 30.99
N GLY A 50 -17.92 2.47 30.38
CA GLY A 50 -17.38 1.78 29.20
C GLY A 50 -17.77 2.48 27.89
N PRO A 51 -17.15 2.10 26.76
CA PRO A 51 -17.50 2.60 25.43
C PRO A 51 -18.92 2.19 25.03
N LEU A 52 -19.48 2.83 24.00
CA LEU A 52 -20.72 2.36 23.37
C LEU A 52 -20.52 0.95 22.82
N ILE A 53 -21.54 0.08 22.95
CA ILE A 53 -21.57 -1.26 22.32
C ILE A 53 -22.71 -1.29 21.30
N LEU A 54 -22.45 -1.70 20.07
CA LEU A 54 -23.48 -1.86 19.01
C LEU A 54 -23.49 -3.26 18.36
N ASP A 55 -22.83 -4.24 18.96
CA ASP A 55 -22.63 -5.56 18.35
C ASP A 55 -23.90 -6.28 17.91
N GLY A 56 -23.79 -6.98 16.78
CA GLY A 56 -24.88 -7.70 16.14
C GLY A 56 -25.95 -6.80 15.54
N CYS A 57 -25.80 -5.47 15.61
CA CYS A 57 -26.64 -4.57 14.84
C CYS A 57 -26.25 -4.60 13.36
N LYS A 58 -27.26 -4.43 12.53
CA LYS A 58 -27.15 -4.34 11.09
C LYS A 58 -27.73 -3.02 10.65
N PHE A 59 -26.89 -2.18 10.07
CA PHE A 59 -27.21 -0.87 9.55
C PHE A 59 -27.10 -0.94 8.03
N GLN A 60 -28.17 -0.59 7.34
CA GLN A 60 -28.18 -0.54 5.89
C GLN A 60 -28.74 0.81 5.41
N ARG A 61 -28.03 1.48 4.50
CA ARG A 61 -28.44 2.79 3.96
C ARG A 61 -28.73 3.81 5.08
N ILE A 62 -27.85 3.84 6.07
CA ILE A 62 -27.91 4.79 7.17
C ILE A 62 -27.06 6.01 6.82
N ASN A 63 -27.62 7.20 6.96
CA ASN A 63 -26.86 8.44 6.96
C ASN A 63 -26.62 8.88 8.42
N ALA A 64 -25.36 8.92 8.84
CA ALA A 64 -24.93 9.33 10.17
C ALA A 64 -23.58 10.08 10.08
N ASN A 65 -23.53 11.09 9.22
CA ASN A 65 -22.35 11.92 9.05
C ASN A 65 -22.02 12.69 10.33
N GLY A 66 -20.73 12.83 10.64
CA GLY A 66 -20.25 13.50 11.83
C GLY A 66 -20.51 12.74 13.13
N ILE A 67 -21.07 11.53 13.09
CA ILE A 67 -21.41 10.78 14.31
C ILE A 67 -20.16 10.52 15.14
N TYR A 68 -20.32 10.64 16.46
CA TYR A 68 -19.26 10.36 17.43
C TYR A 68 -19.37 8.93 17.95
N LEU A 69 -18.45 8.07 17.51
CA LEU A 69 -18.35 6.64 17.85
C LEU A 69 -16.93 6.29 18.36
N GLU A 70 -16.29 7.24 19.06
CA GLU A 70 -14.98 7.02 19.68
C GLU A 70 -15.02 5.84 20.64
N ALA A 71 -14.01 4.98 20.55
CA ALA A 71 -13.84 3.79 21.33
C ALA A 71 -14.99 2.77 21.22
N LEU A 72 -15.89 2.89 20.24
CA LEU A 72 -16.99 1.94 20.00
C LEU A 72 -16.50 0.49 20.13
N ASN A 73 -17.17 -0.32 20.95
CA ASN A 73 -16.84 -1.73 21.25
C ASN A 73 -15.44 -1.99 21.84
N SER A 74 -14.66 -0.99 22.29
CA SER A 74 -13.24 -1.17 22.65
C SER A 74 -12.94 -2.06 23.86
N ILE A 75 -13.92 -2.33 24.73
CA ILE A 75 -13.75 -3.20 25.92
C ILE A 75 -14.22 -4.64 25.64
N TRP A 76 -14.54 -4.99 24.40
CA TRP A 76 -15.26 -6.24 24.09
C TRP A 76 -14.61 -7.05 22.96
N GLU A 77 -14.46 -8.36 23.16
CA GLU A 77 -14.25 -9.34 22.10
C GLU A 77 -15.62 -9.88 21.71
N SER A 78 -16.20 -9.36 20.62
CA SER A 78 -17.51 -9.81 20.17
C SER A 78 -17.43 -11.01 19.25
N ASP A 79 -18.31 -11.98 19.49
CA ASP A 79 -18.62 -13.03 18.52
C ASP A 79 -19.63 -12.56 17.45
N LYS A 80 -20.14 -11.32 17.55
CA LYS A 80 -21.19 -10.80 16.65
C LYS A 80 -20.67 -9.67 15.78
N ASN A 81 -20.65 -9.92 14.48
CA ASN A 81 -20.26 -8.92 13.50
C ASN A 81 -21.22 -7.73 13.49
N LEU A 82 -20.64 -6.55 13.28
CA LEU A 82 -21.34 -5.28 13.09
C LEU A 82 -21.39 -4.98 11.59
N TYR A 83 -22.58 -4.65 11.08
CA TYR A 83 -22.75 -4.42 9.65
C TYR A 83 -23.18 -2.99 9.39
N PHE A 84 -22.48 -2.33 8.48
CA PHE A 84 -22.65 -0.97 8.01
C PHE A 84 -22.62 -0.98 6.48
N ILE A 85 -23.72 -1.43 5.86
CA ILE A 85 -23.79 -1.65 4.42
C ILE A 85 -24.42 -0.44 3.74
N ASP A 86 -23.78 0.08 2.69
CA ASP A 86 -24.26 1.26 1.95
C ASP A 86 -24.52 2.49 2.86
N CYS A 87 -23.77 2.63 3.97
CA CYS A 87 -23.97 3.69 4.96
C CYS A 87 -23.07 4.90 4.68
N SER A 88 -23.43 6.07 5.22
CA SER A 88 -22.63 7.29 5.18
C SER A 88 -22.25 7.71 6.59
N PHE A 89 -20.95 7.76 6.83
CA PHE A 89 -20.29 8.19 8.07
C PHE A 89 -19.18 9.19 7.73
N LYS A 90 -19.46 10.17 6.88
CA LYS A 90 -18.49 11.21 6.52
C LYS A 90 -18.14 12.05 7.72
N ASN A 91 -16.87 12.44 7.88
CA ASN A 91 -16.40 13.28 8.99
C ASN A 91 -16.70 12.70 10.39
N SER A 92 -16.89 11.39 10.50
CA SER A 92 -17.25 10.73 11.75
C SER A 92 -16.00 10.37 12.56
N ASN A 93 -16.17 10.14 13.87
CA ASN A 93 -15.07 9.75 14.76
C ASN A 93 -15.23 8.30 15.22
N PHE A 94 -14.34 7.42 14.79
CA PHE A 94 -14.21 6.01 15.20
C PHE A 94 -12.91 5.73 15.95
N LYS A 95 -12.20 6.77 16.41
CA LYS A 95 -10.88 6.63 17.03
C LYS A 95 -10.89 5.55 18.13
N GLY A 96 -9.94 4.62 18.08
CA GLY A 96 -9.80 3.56 19.07
C GLY A 96 -10.97 2.57 19.16
N ALA A 97 -11.89 2.58 18.19
CA ALA A 97 -12.99 1.62 18.15
C ALA A 97 -12.47 0.20 17.86
N ASN A 98 -13.17 -0.80 18.39
CA ASN A 98 -13.02 -2.18 17.99
C ASN A 98 -14.09 -2.54 16.96
N LEU A 99 -13.68 -2.56 15.70
CA LEU A 99 -14.48 -2.88 14.52
C LEU A 99 -13.98 -4.17 13.85
N LYS A 100 -13.37 -5.07 14.63
CA LYS A 100 -12.96 -6.40 14.17
C LYS A 100 -14.15 -7.12 13.53
N ASN A 101 -13.93 -7.73 12.37
CA ASN A 101 -14.94 -8.42 11.56
C ASN A 101 -16.12 -7.53 11.10
N ALA A 102 -16.06 -6.20 11.25
CA ALA A 102 -17.14 -5.33 10.80
C ALA A 102 -17.21 -5.28 9.27
N ASP A 103 -18.41 -5.10 8.73
CA ASP A 103 -18.65 -4.99 7.30
C ASP A 103 -19.08 -3.56 6.94
N PHE A 104 -18.25 -2.86 6.18
CA PHE A 104 -18.44 -1.50 5.66
C PHE A 104 -18.66 -1.49 4.14
N THR A 105 -19.10 -2.59 3.53
CA THR A 105 -19.25 -2.69 2.07
C THR A 105 -20.06 -1.52 1.49
N ASN A 106 -19.48 -0.86 0.48
CA ASN A 106 -20.00 0.34 -0.19
C ASN A 106 -20.29 1.55 0.72
N SER A 107 -19.80 1.55 1.96
CA SER A 107 -20.01 2.68 2.87
C SER A 107 -19.06 3.84 2.57
N ASN A 108 -19.44 5.03 3.01
CA ASN A 108 -18.63 6.23 2.90
C ASN A 108 -18.13 6.69 4.27
N LEU A 109 -16.83 6.58 4.51
CA LEU A 109 -16.09 7.06 5.67
C LEU A 109 -15.09 8.16 5.29
N SER A 110 -15.31 8.87 4.18
CA SER A 110 -14.43 9.96 3.77
C SER A 110 -14.30 11.02 4.88
N PHE A 111 -13.08 11.53 5.05
CA PHE A 111 -12.70 12.50 6.07
C PHE A 111 -12.84 12.03 7.54
N SER A 112 -13.14 10.75 7.78
CA SER A 112 -13.35 10.24 9.14
C SER A 112 -12.05 9.93 9.87
N SER A 113 -12.11 9.99 11.20
CA SER A 113 -11.00 9.60 12.07
C SER A 113 -11.17 8.15 12.51
N LEU A 114 -10.31 7.27 12.01
CA LEU A 114 -10.18 5.85 12.37
C LEU A 114 -8.85 5.58 13.09
N ILE A 115 -8.22 6.61 13.66
CA ILE A 115 -6.92 6.52 14.33
C ILE A 115 -6.96 5.44 15.43
N GLY A 116 -6.02 4.49 15.40
CA GLY A 116 -5.93 3.44 16.41
C GLY A 116 -7.10 2.46 16.44
N THR A 117 -7.94 2.43 15.41
CA THR A 117 -9.09 1.51 15.33
C THR A 117 -8.60 0.09 15.06
N ASN A 118 -9.24 -0.90 15.68
CA ASN A 118 -9.08 -2.29 15.31
C ASN A 118 -10.07 -2.66 14.20
N LEU A 119 -9.59 -2.85 12.97
CA LEU A 119 -10.31 -3.29 11.77
C LEU A 119 -9.83 -4.67 11.30
N GLU A 120 -9.25 -5.47 12.19
CA GLU A 120 -8.78 -6.83 11.87
C GLU A 120 -9.92 -7.65 11.23
N ASN A 121 -9.63 -8.30 10.10
CA ASN A 121 -10.59 -9.05 9.28
C ASN A 121 -11.85 -8.27 8.84
N ALA A 122 -11.84 -6.94 8.86
CA ALA A 122 -12.97 -6.14 8.41
C ALA A 122 -13.20 -6.30 6.90
N ILE A 123 -14.47 -6.29 6.49
CA ILE A 123 -14.87 -6.26 5.07
C ILE A 123 -15.13 -4.80 4.71
N MET A 124 -14.30 -4.21 3.87
CA MET A 124 -14.36 -2.80 3.48
C MET A 124 -14.35 -2.66 1.95
N VAL A 125 -14.98 -3.61 1.26
CA VAL A 125 -15.03 -3.65 -0.21
C VAL A 125 -15.75 -2.41 -0.74
N LYS A 126 -15.11 -1.71 -1.68
CA LYS A 126 -15.63 -0.47 -2.29
C LYS A 126 -16.00 0.63 -1.31
N VAL A 127 -15.37 0.63 -0.13
CA VAL A 127 -15.54 1.71 0.84
C VAL A 127 -14.89 2.99 0.31
N ASP A 128 -15.50 4.15 0.60
CA ASP A 128 -14.86 5.45 0.37
C ASP A 128 -14.21 5.93 1.68
N LEU A 129 -12.88 5.91 1.72
CA LEU A 129 -11.99 6.37 2.78
C LEU A 129 -11.17 7.61 2.32
N THR A 130 -11.64 8.35 1.32
CA THR A 130 -10.95 9.55 0.81
C THR A 130 -10.59 10.48 1.98
N LYS A 131 -9.31 10.81 2.14
CA LYS A 131 -8.78 11.68 3.21
C LYS A 131 -9.12 11.22 4.64
N ALA A 132 -9.43 9.94 4.83
CA ALA A 132 -9.62 9.38 6.16
C ALA A 132 -8.28 9.24 6.90
N LYS A 133 -8.33 9.25 8.23
CA LYS A 133 -7.17 9.08 9.10
C LYS A 133 -7.20 7.71 9.75
N LEU A 134 -6.41 6.77 9.23
CA LEU A 134 -6.24 5.41 9.72
C LEU A 134 -4.89 5.22 10.43
N ASP A 135 -4.26 6.30 10.89
CA ASP A 135 -2.97 6.24 11.57
C ASP A 135 -3.02 5.26 12.76
N LYS A 136 -2.06 4.34 12.83
CA LYS A 136 -1.96 3.30 13.87
C LYS A 136 -3.16 2.34 13.93
N ALA A 137 -4.02 2.30 12.90
CA ALA A 137 -5.09 1.31 12.84
C ALA A 137 -4.53 -0.10 12.64
N ASN A 138 -5.20 -1.10 13.20
CA ASN A 138 -4.94 -2.50 12.86
C ASN A 138 -5.89 -2.91 11.74
N LEU A 139 -5.36 -3.19 10.55
CA LEU A 139 -6.11 -3.62 9.36
C LEU A 139 -5.72 -5.04 8.94
N GLU A 140 -5.07 -5.79 9.83
CA GLU A 140 -4.61 -7.15 9.54
C GLU A 140 -5.75 -8.01 8.95
N ASN A 141 -5.47 -8.62 7.78
CA ASN A 141 -6.40 -9.43 6.99
C ASN A 141 -7.70 -8.71 6.55
N ALA A 142 -7.77 -7.38 6.62
CA ALA A 142 -8.92 -6.63 6.12
C ALA A 142 -9.01 -6.68 4.59
N ASN A 143 -10.23 -6.64 4.07
CA ASN A 143 -10.49 -6.62 2.63
C ASN A 143 -10.94 -5.23 2.17
N LEU A 144 -10.04 -4.47 1.57
CA LEU A 144 -10.27 -3.15 0.95
C LEU A 144 -10.31 -3.23 -0.59
N THR A 145 -10.71 -4.37 -1.15
CA THR A 145 -10.81 -4.52 -2.62
C THR A 145 -11.69 -3.41 -3.22
N GLY A 146 -11.13 -2.67 -4.18
CA GLY A 146 -11.83 -1.58 -4.85
C GLY A 146 -12.16 -0.36 -3.99
N ALA A 147 -11.58 -0.23 -2.79
CA ALA A 147 -11.78 0.93 -1.93
C ALA A 147 -11.14 2.20 -2.51
N ASN A 148 -11.63 3.36 -2.10
CA ASN A 148 -11.01 4.65 -2.38
C ASN A 148 -10.34 5.21 -1.12
N LEU A 149 -9.01 5.23 -1.09
CA LEU A 149 -8.15 5.78 -0.04
C LEU A 149 -7.34 6.98 -0.54
N GLU A 150 -7.82 7.69 -1.57
CA GLU A 150 -7.14 8.89 -2.08
C GLU A 150 -6.83 9.87 -0.94
N GLU A 151 -5.55 10.25 -0.82
CA GLU A 151 -5.01 11.14 0.22
C GLU A 151 -5.31 10.69 1.67
N ALA A 152 -5.60 9.40 1.91
CA ALA A 152 -5.76 8.87 3.27
C ALA A 152 -4.41 8.76 4.00
N SER A 153 -4.44 8.86 5.33
CA SER A 153 -3.27 8.57 6.18
C SER A 153 -3.39 7.18 6.77
N LEU A 154 -2.40 6.33 6.55
CA LEU A 154 -2.25 4.98 7.13
C LEU A 154 -0.91 4.86 7.88
N ASP A 155 -0.36 5.97 8.34
CA ASP A 155 0.94 6.00 9.01
C ASP A 155 0.96 5.08 10.23
N GLU A 156 2.04 4.31 10.37
CA GLU A 156 2.26 3.37 11.48
C GLU A 156 1.12 2.33 11.67
N SER A 157 0.33 2.04 10.64
CA SER A 157 -0.73 1.01 10.68
C SER A 157 -0.18 -0.39 10.47
N THR A 158 -0.85 -1.40 11.03
CA THR A 158 -0.57 -2.82 10.77
C THR A 158 -1.43 -3.28 9.59
N LEU A 159 -0.80 -3.62 8.47
CA LEU A 159 -1.46 -3.98 7.21
C LEU A 159 -1.18 -5.43 6.79
N HIS A 160 -0.72 -6.28 7.70
CA HIS A 160 -0.40 -7.68 7.39
C HIS A 160 -1.55 -8.41 6.70
N GLY A 161 -1.30 -8.99 5.53
CA GLY A 161 -2.33 -9.74 4.78
C GLY A 161 -3.51 -8.89 4.27
N THR A 162 -3.43 -7.56 4.33
CA THR A 162 -4.51 -6.67 3.88
C THR A 162 -4.66 -6.75 2.36
N VAL A 163 -5.89 -6.73 1.87
CA VAL A 163 -6.18 -6.76 0.44
C VAL A 163 -6.60 -5.39 -0.05
N PHE A 164 -5.71 -4.72 -0.78
CA PHE A 164 -5.92 -3.46 -1.49
C PHE A 164 -6.13 -3.65 -3.00
N ALA A 165 -6.39 -4.86 -3.47
CA ALA A 165 -6.52 -5.14 -4.90
C ALA A 165 -7.55 -4.20 -5.58
N ASN A 166 -7.16 -3.61 -6.71
CA ASN A 166 -7.97 -2.63 -7.48
C ASN A 166 -8.40 -1.37 -6.70
N SER A 167 -7.76 -1.06 -5.57
CA SER A 167 -8.10 0.14 -4.80
C SER A 167 -7.34 1.39 -5.28
N ASN A 168 -7.85 2.56 -4.93
CA ASN A 168 -7.20 3.84 -5.18
C ASN A 168 -6.51 4.32 -3.90
N LEU A 169 -5.19 4.34 -3.86
CA LEU A 169 -4.35 4.92 -2.81
C LEU A 169 -3.55 6.14 -3.34
N HIS A 170 -4.05 6.84 -4.37
CA HIS A 170 -3.38 8.01 -4.92
C HIS A 170 -3.03 9.01 -3.81
N LYS A 171 -1.73 9.33 -3.67
CA LYS A 171 -1.17 10.20 -2.63
C LYS A 171 -1.49 9.81 -1.18
N ALA A 172 -1.83 8.55 -0.91
CA ALA A 172 -1.95 8.07 0.46
C ALA A 172 -0.58 8.10 1.17
N SER A 173 -0.60 8.27 2.49
CA SER A 173 0.58 8.15 3.33
C SER A 173 0.57 6.79 4.02
N LEU A 174 1.62 5.99 3.86
CA LEU A 174 1.80 4.68 4.50
C LEU A 174 3.11 4.64 5.29
N ARG A 175 3.55 5.78 5.84
CA ARG A 175 4.86 5.91 6.48
C ARG A 175 4.96 5.01 7.69
N GLY A 176 5.99 4.17 7.74
CA GLY A 176 6.18 3.22 8.84
C GLY A 176 5.08 2.17 8.98
N ALA A 177 4.18 2.00 8.01
CA ALA A 177 3.18 0.95 8.04
C ALA A 177 3.80 -0.45 7.83
N GLU A 178 3.17 -1.49 8.37
CA GLU A 178 3.67 -2.86 8.29
C GLU A 178 3.01 -3.62 7.12
N LEU A 179 3.72 -3.78 6.00
CA LEU A 179 3.14 -4.28 4.74
C LEU A 179 3.32 -5.78 4.47
N PHE A 180 3.66 -6.59 5.47
CA PHE A 180 3.95 -8.01 5.24
C PHE A 180 2.77 -8.76 4.57
N ARG A 181 3.00 -9.37 3.41
CA ARG A 181 1.98 -10.10 2.62
C ARG A 181 0.76 -9.27 2.21
N THR A 182 0.93 -7.96 2.05
CA THR A 182 -0.14 -7.09 1.57
C THR A 182 -0.35 -7.27 0.07
N ASP A 183 -1.61 -7.30 -0.37
CA ASP A 183 -1.98 -7.43 -1.78
C ASP A 183 -2.39 -6.06 -2.35
N PHE A 184 -1.51 -5.46 -3.15
CA PHE A 184 -1.72 -4.21 -3.88
C PHE A 184 -1.98 -4.42 -5.37
N ARG A 185 -2.36 -5.62 -5.81
CA ARG A 185 -2.51 -5.91 -7.24
C ARG A 185 -3.48 -4.94 -7.92
N GLU A 186 -3.06 -4.38 -9.05
CA GLU A 186 -3.85 -3.41 -9.83
C GLU A 186 -4.28 -2.16 -9.04
N ALA A 187 -3.65 -1.87 -7.89
CA ALA A 187 -3.94 -0.68 -7.10
C ALA A 187 -3.25 0.57 -7.68
N ASP A 188 -3.88 1.73 -7.53
CA ASP A 188 -3.27 3.03 -7.84
C ASP A 188 -2.61 3.60 -6.59
N LEU A 189 -1.29 3.52 -6.48
CA LEU A 189 -0.44 4.08 -5.44
C LEU A 189 0.34 5.31 -5.95
N SER A 190 -0.11 5.95 -7.03
CA SER A 190 0.65 7.03 -7.63
C SER A 190 0.81 8.21 -6.66
N GLY A 191 2.05 8.67 -6.50
CA GLY A 191 2.41 9.71 -5.55
C GLY A 191 2.28 9.33 -4.07
N ALA A 192 2.04 8.06 -3.73
CA ALA A 192 1.96 7.62 -2.34
C ALA A 192 3.33 7.67 -1.63
N ASP A 193 3.31 7.88 -0.31
CA ASP A 193 4.50 7.77 0.55
C ASP A 193 4.53 6.36 1.16
N LEU A 194 5.44 5.53 0.66
CA LEU A 194 5.68 4.14 1.04
C LEU A 194 7.04 4.00 1.76
N THR A 195 7.49 5.05 2.47
CA THR A 195 8.65 4.99 3.37
C THR A 195 8.32 4.12 4.59
N CYS A 196 8.37 2.81 4.39
CA CYS A 196 8.05 1.78 5.37
C CYS A 196 8.86 0.51 5.10
N SER A 197 8.66 -0.54 5.90
CA SER A 197 9.27 -1.86 5.65
C SER A 197 8.25 -2.78 4.98
N CYS A 198 8.71 -3.56 4.00
CA CYS A 198 7.84 -4.43 3.20
C CYS A 198 8.47 -5.82 3.00
N GLY A 199 7.65 -6.86 3.11
CA GLY A 199 8.06 -8.25 2.91
C GLY A 199 6.94 -9.05 2.28
N ASP A 200 7.24 -9.85 1.25
CA ASP A 200 6.26 -10.72 0.58
C ASP A 200 5.00 -9.99 0.05
N ALA A 201 5.05 -8.68 -0.21
CA ALA A 201 3.90 -7.95 -0.75
C ALA A 201 3.80 -8.10 -2.28
N ASP A 202 2.58 -8.01 -2.79
CA ASP A 202 2.26 -8.16 -4.21
C ASP A 202 1.77 -6.84 -4.81
N PHE A 203 2.62 -6.21 -5.62
CA PHE A 203 2.33 -4.99 -6.38
C PHE A 203 2.09 -5.30 -7.88
N SER A 204 1.74 -6.53 -8.24
CA SER A 204 1.59 -6.90 -9.65
C SER A 204 0.53 -6.03 -10.36
N GLY A 205 0.91 -5.41 -11.48
CA GLY A 205 0.05 -4.48 -12.22
C GLY A 205 -0.25 -3.15 -11.52
N ALA A 206 0.28 -2.90 -10.32
CA ALA A 206 0.03 -1.67 -9.58
C ALA A 206 0.67 -0.44 -10.25
N ILE A 207 0.11 0.74 -9.98
CA ILE A 207 0.63 2.03 -10.46
C ILE A 207 1.24 2.78 -9.27
N LEU A 208 2.56 2.82 -9.19
CA LEU A 208 3.38 3.54 -8.21
C LEU A 208 4.12 4.73 -8.84
N ASP A 209 3.60 5.30 -9.94
CA ASP A 209 4.22 6.45 -10.59
C ASP A 209 4.37 7.62 -9.60
N GLU A 210 5.57 8.19 -9.51
CA GLU A 210 5.93 9.29 -8.61
C GLU A 210 5.84 8.96 -7.10
N ALA A 211 5.69 7.68 -6.73
CA ALA A 211 5.69 7.25 -5.34
C ALA A 211 7.07 7.43 -4.66
N VAL A 212 7.06 7.56 -3.33
CA VAL A 212 8.25 7.69 -2.49
C VAL A 212 8.50 6.38 -1.75
N LEU A 213 9.66 5.78 -1.96
CA LEU A 213 10.18 4.54 -1.37
C LEU A 213 11.64 4.77 -0.91
N GLU A 214 11.93 5.94 -0.34
CA GLU A 214 13.28 6.29 0.12
C GLU A 214 13.59 5.65 1.48
N GLU A 215 14.84 5.20 1.65
CA GLU A 215 15.37 4.64 2.90
C GLU A 215 14.57 3.41 3.39
N VAL A 216 14.13 2.56 2.46
CA VAL A 216 13.31 1.37 2.76
C VAL A 216 14.10 0.06 2.73
N GLU A 217 13.57 -0.95 3.43
CA GLU A 217 14.00 -2.35 3.30
C GLU A 217 12.85 -3.19 2.77
N TYR A 218 12.97 -3.62 1.51
CA TYR A 218 11.96 -4.40 0.80
C TYR A 218 12.53 -5.77 0.45
N THR A 219 11.81 -6.82 0.82
CA THR A 219 12.24 -8.19 0.56
C THR A 219 11.15 -9.03 -0.07
N HIS A 220 11.51 -9.94 -0.99
CA HIS A 220 10.62 -10.98 -1.54
C HIS A 220 9.31 -10.46 -2.15
N SER A 221 9.25 -9.17 -2.50
CA SER A 221 8.04 -8.53 -2.99
C SER A 221 7.98 -8.60 -4.52
N ILE A 222 6.77 -8.57 -5.07
CA ILE A 222 6.51 -8.74 -6.51
C ILE A 222 6.05 -7.40 -7.07
N PHE A 223 6.66 -6.95 -8.17
CA PHE A 223 6.32 -5.74 -8.91
C PHE A 223 6.11 -6.05 -10.40
N GLU A 224 5.78 -7.31 -10.73
CA GLU A 224 5.55 -7.76 -12.10
C GLU A 224 4.52 -6.87 -12.80
N ARG A 225 4.84 -6.37 -14.00
CA ARG A 225 3.97 -5.48 -14.81
C ARG A 225 3.53 -4.18 -14.14
N SER A 226 4.12 -3.81 -13.00
CA SER A 226 3.80 -2.55 -12.34
C SER A 226 4.37 -1.36 -13.12
N SER A 227 3.80 -0.18 -12.89
CA SER A 227 4.36 1.10 -13.32
C SER A 227 4.90 1.82 -12.11
N ILE A 228 6.19 2.16 -12.08
CA ILE A 228 6.86 2.82 -10.95
C ILE A 228 7.64 4.03 -11.47
N LYS A 229 7.14 4.72 -12.50
CA LYS A 229 7.88 5.77 -13.21
C LYS A 229 8.17 6.93 -12.29
N LYS A 230 9.38 7.48 -12.37
CA LYS A 230 9.84 8.62 -11.58
C LYS A 230 9.69 8.42 -10.06
N ALA A 231 9.48 7.20 -9.58
CA ALA A 231 9.46 6.92 -8.17
C ALA A 231 10.86 7.14 -7.58
N LYS A 232 10.92 7.41 -6.28
CA LYS A 232 12.18 7.61 -5.57
C LYS A 232 12.43 6.45 -4.64
N ILE A 233 13.46 5.66 -4.92
CA ILE A 233 13.81 4.45 -4.17
C ILE A 233 15.22 4.62 -3.59
N ASP A 234 15.64 5.87 -3.39
CA ASP A 234 17.01 6.22 -3.01
C ASP A 234 17.34 5.68 -1.60
N LYS A 235 18.61 5.27 -1.42
CA LYS A 235 19.18 4.75 -0.17
C LYS A 235 18.46 3.52 0.39
N SER A 236 17.81 2.75 -0.46
CA SER A 236 17.03 1.59 -0.06
C SER A 236 17.82 0.29 -0.17
N SER A 237 17.36 -0.75 0.52
CA SER A 237 17.86 -2.11 0.42
C SER A 237 16.77 -3.01 -0.15
N LEU A 238 17.03 -3.56 -1.33
CA LEU A 238 16.09 -4.37 -2.09
C LEU A 238 16.65 -5.77 -2.26
N TYR A 239 15.91 -6.78 -1.80
CA TYR A 239 16.35 -8.18 -1.84
C TYR A 239 15.28 -9.10 -2.41
N LYS A 240 15.60 -9.86 -3.46
CA LYS A 240 14.67 -10.80 -4.11
C LYS A 240 13.37 -10.15 -4.54
N ILE A 241 13.49 -9.02 -5.23
CA ILE A 241 12.35 -8.32 -5.81
C ILE A 241 12.24 -8.66 -7.30
N ASP A 242 11.03 -8.91 -7.75
CA ASP A 242 10.73 -9.18 -9.16
C ASP A 242 10.10 -7.95 -9.82
N PHE A 243 10.83 -7.31 -10.73
CA PHE A 243 10.38 -6.18 -11.56
C PHE A 243 10.12 -6.60 -13.02
N THR A 244 9.89 -7.89 -13.29
CA THR A 244 9.66 -8.39 -14.65
C THR A 244 8.51 -7.65 -15.33
N ASP A 245 8.69 -7.28 -16.60
CA ASP A 245 7.73 -6.53 -17.42
C ASP A 245 7.32 -5.14 -16.87
N SER A 246 8.01 -4.63 -15.84
CA SER A 246 7.62 -3.38 -15.18
C SER A 246 8.12 -2.14 -15.94
N ASN A 247 7.51 -0.98 -15.62
CA ASN A 247 7.91 0.31 -16.15
C ASN A 247 8.51 1.20 -15.07
N ILE A 248 9.83 1.32 -15.08
CA ILE A 248 10.66 2.03 -14.09
C ILE A 248 11.30 3.28 -14.75
N GLU A 249 10.64 3.84 -15.76
CA GLU A 249 11.18 4.99 -16.49
C GLU A 249 11.46 6.17 -15.54
N LYS A 250 12.68 6.71 -15.61
CA LYS A 250 13.14 7.90 -14.87
C LYS A 250 13.10 7.78 -13.35
N SER A 251 12.94 6.57 -12.81
CA SER A 251 12.94 6.35 -11.36
C SER A 251 14.36 6.46 -10.79
N SER A 252 14.45 6.84 -9.53
CA SER A 252 15.71 7.05 -8.82
C SER A 252 15.98 5.87 -7.88
N PHE A 253 17.17 5.29 -7.97
CA PHE A 253 17.72 4.21 -7.13
C PHE A 253 19.11 4.60 -6.65
N LYS A 254 19.31 5.87 -6.31
CA LYS A 254 20.63 6.36 -5.88
C LYS A 254 21.01 5.70 -4.57
N GLU A 255 22.28 5.38 -4.41
CA GLU A 255 22.80 4.81 -3.15
C GLU A 255 22.05 3.53 -2.71
N THR A 256 21.41 2.82 -3.64
CA THR A 256 20.55 1.67 -3.33
C THR A 256 21.33 0.36 -3.38
N TYR A 257 21.07 -0.55 -2.46
CA TYR A 257 21.57 -1.92 -2.49
C TYR A 257 20.55 -2.84 -3.18
N ILE A 258 20.91 -3.40 -4.33
CA ILE A 258 20.01 -4.19 -5.18
C ILE A 258 20.57 -5.61 -5.27
N LYS A 259 19.88 -6.58 -4.64
CA LYS A 259 20.37 -7.95 -4.53
C LYS A 259 19.32 -8.98 -4.97
N HIS A 260 19.72 -9.90 -5.87
CA HIS A 260 18.85 -10.92 -6.45
C HIS A 260 17.58 -10.33 -7.09
N ILE A 261 17.75 -9.35 -7.97
CA ILE A 261 16.63 -8.65 -8.59
C ILE A 261 16.52 -9.02 -10.06
N SER A 262 15.29 -9.29 -10.50
CA SER A 262 14.95 -9.40 -11.92
C SER A 262 14.38 -8.09 -12.43
N PHE A 263 14.97 -7.55 -13.49
CA PHE A 263 14.43 -6.49 -14.33
C PHE A 263 14.12 -7.02 -15.74
N GLU A 264 13.80 -8.31 -15.87
CA GLU A 264 13.55 -8.93 -17.18
C GLU A 264 12.45 -8.18 -17.94
N ASN A 265 12.70 -7.84 -19.22
CA ASN A 265 11.80 -7.05 -20.07
C ASN A 265 11.40 -5.65 -19.55
N ALA A 266 12.00 -5.19 -18.46
CA ALA A 266 11.57 -3.94 -17.83
C ALA A 266 12.03 -2.71 -18.63
N ASN A 267 11.22 -1.65 -18.58
CA ASN A 267 11.58 -0.34 -19.12
C ASN A 267 12.27 0.50 -18.04
N LEU A 268 13.60 0.66 -18.11
CA LEU A 268 14.41 1.46 -17.19
C LEU A 268 14.97 2.73 -17.84
N ARG A 269 14.30 3.24 -18.89
CA ARG A 269 14.78 4.41 -19.64
C ARG A 269 15.00 5.59 -18.71
N GLY A 270 16.21 6.13 -18.70
CA GLY A 270 16.57 7.28 -17.89
C GLY A 270 16.55 7.05 -16.37
N ALA A 271 16.42 5.81 -15.89
CA ALA A 271 16.52 5.51 -14.46
C ALA A 271 17.91 5.89 -13.92
N ASP A 272 17.98 6.30 -12.65
CA ASP A 272 19.21 6.77 -12.02
C ASP A 272 19.70 5.81 -10.94
N PHE A 273 20.80 5.12 -11.20
CA PHE A 273 21.44 4.16 -10.30
C PHE A 273 22.71 4.74 -9.67
N THR A 274 22.87 6.06 -9.62
CA THR A 274 24.10 6.68 -9.11
C THR A 274 24.49 6.12 -7.73
N GLU A 275 25.73 5.63 -7.60
CA GLU A 275 26.29 5.10 -6.35
C GLU A 275 25.57 3.87 -5.80
N SER A 276 24.75 3.18 -6.61
CA SER A 276 24.09 1.94 -6.22
C SER A 276 25.04 0.73 -6.28
N GLU A 277 24.65 -0.35 -5.62
CA GLU A 277 25.37 -1.62 -5.63
C GLU A 277 24.49 -2.75 -6.14
N PHE A 278 24.99 -3.52 -7.10
CA PHE A 278 24.28 -4.63 -7.74
C PHE A 278 24.93 -5.97 -7.37
N GLU A 279 24.15 -6.90 -6.83
CA GLU A 279 24.57 -8.27 -6.55
C GLU A 279 23.54 -9.26 -7.10
N PHE A 280 23.88 -9.99 -8.16
CA PHE A 280 22.96 -10.91 -8.83
C PHE A 280 21.73 -10.20 -9.42
N VAL A 281 21.96 -9.21 -10.28
CA VAL A 281 20.89 -8.46 -10.95
C VAL A 281 20.74 -8.93 -12.40
N ASP A 282 19.51 -9.19 -12.82
CA ASP A 282 19.19 -9.61 -14.18
C ASP A 282 18.52 -8.46 -14.96
N PHE A 283 19.14 -8.03 -16.06
CA PHE A 283 18.61 -7.03 -16.99
C PHE A 283 18.27 -7.64 -18.36
N THR A 284 17.98 -8.94 -18.42
CA THR A 284 17.64 -9.63 -19.67
C THR A 284 16.48 -8.92 -20.38
N GLU A 285 16.66 -8.57 -21.64
CA GLU A 285 15.69 -7.88 -22.50
C GLU A 285 15.24 -6.49 -22.00
N ALA A 286 15.88 -5.97 -20.96
CA ALA A 286 15.53 -4.68 -20.38
C ALA A 286 15.96 -3.50 -21.28
N ASP A 287 15.26 -2.37 -21.15
CA ASP A 287 15.60 -1.11 -21.83
C ASP A 287 16.22 -0.10 -20.85
N LEU A 288 17.54 0.02 -20.86
CA LEU A 288 18.32 0.94 -20.03
C LEU A 288 18.71 2.22 -20.76
N ARG A 289 18.06 2.57 -21.87
CA ARG A 289 18.44 3.74 -22.66
C ARG A 289 18.46 5.02 -21.83
N GLY A 290 19.61 5.69 -21.81
CA GLY A 290 19.79 6.94 -21.07
C GLY A 290 19.85 6.81 -19.55
N ALA A 291 19.80 5.59 -18.99
CA ALA A 291 19.95 5.34 -17.57
C ALA A 291 21.35 5.77 -17.08
N ASN A 292 21.48 6.07 -15.80
CA ASN A 292 22.70 6.63 -15.21
C ASN A 292 23.38 5.63 -14.28
N PHE A 293 24.60 5.23 -14.65
CA PHE A 293 25.40 4.22 -13.95
C PHE A 293 26.61 4.83 -13.22
N LYS A 294 26.54 6.12 -12.89
CA LYS A 294 27.64 6.83 -12.24
C LYS A 294 28.01 6.13 -10.92
N ASN A 295 29.24 5.61 -10.84
CA ASN A 295 29.80 4.98 -9.65
C ASN A 295 28.99 3.77 -9.16
N VAL A 296 28.26 3.10 -10.06
CA VAL A 296 27.61 1.83 -9.76
C VAL A 296 28.67 0.77 -9.47
N ARG A 297 28.49 -0.03 -8.42
CA ARG A 297 29.35 -1.17 -8.10
C ARG A 297 28.67 -2.48 -8.45
N ILE A 298 29.27 -3.25 -9.36
CA ILE A 298 28.70 -4.51 -9.85
C ILE A 298 29.45 -5.71 -9.23
N LYS A 299 28.74 -6.54 -8.48
CA LYS A 299 29.24 -7.82 -7.94
C LYS A 299 28.82 -9.03 -8.76
N PHE A 300 27.72 -8.91 -9.51
CA PHE A 300 27.32 -9.78 -10.63
C PHE A 300 26.09 -9.17 -11.30
N ALA A 301 26.09 -9.07 -12.63
CA ALA A 301 24.91 -8.63 -13.38
C ALA A 301 24.84 -9.31 -14.75
N LEU A 302 23.63 -9.63 -15.18
CA LEU A 302 23.34 -10.21 -16.48
C LEU A 302 22.73 -9.14 -17.40
N PHE A 303 23.37 -8.90 -18.54
CA PHE A 303 22.86 -8.05 -19.59
C PHE A 303 22.70 -8.89 -20.86
N CYS A 304 21.56 -9.56 -21.01
CA CYS A 304 21.24 -10.37 -22.18
C CYS A 304 20.20 -9.66 -23.05
N ARG A 305 20.46 -9.39 -24.32
CA ARG A 305 19.55 -8.67 -25.23
C ARG A 305 19.10 -7.31 -24.69
N THR A 306 19.88 -6.74 -23.75
CA THR A 306 19.60 -5.48 -23.08
C THR A 306 19.92 -4.29 -23.97
N ASN A 307 19.07 -3.27 -23.96
CA ASN A 307 19.33 -2.02 -24.67
C ASN A 307 20.08 -1.02 -23.80
N LEU A 308 21.35 -0.77 -24.13
CA LEU A 308 22.27 0.11 -23.40
C LEU A 308 22.57 1.41 -24.16
N ILE A 309 21.83 1.74 -25.22
CA ILE A 309 22.10 2.94 -26.02
C ILE A 309 22.04 4.20 -25.13
N ASN A 310 23.06 5.05 -25.22
CA ASN A 310 23.21 6.27 -24.43
C ASN A 310 23.25 6.05 -22.91
N LEU A 311 23.67 4.86 -22.45
CA LEU A 311 23.90 4.62 -21.03
C LEU A 311 24.95 5.61 -20.50
N LYS A 312 24.59 6.35 -19.45
CA LYS A 312 25.41 7.43 -18.92
C LYS A 312 26.37 6.89 -17.87
N ASN A 313 27.61 7.41 -17.89
CA ASN A 313 28.62 7.19 -16.87
C ASN A 313 29.02 5.71 -16.64
N LEU A 314 28.86 4.86 -17.65
CA LEU A 314 29.31 3.46 -17.59
C LEU A 314 30.84 3.35 -17.33
N ASP A 315 31.61 4.33 -17.79
CA ASP A 315 33.05 4.41 -17.57
C ASP A 315 33.44 4.64 -16.10
N SER A 316 32.54 5.12 -15.25
CA SER A 316 32.78 5.24 -13.81
C SER A 316 32.23 4.08 -12.99
N ALA A 317 31.48 3.16 -13.61
CA ALA A 317 31.02 1.94 -12.94
C ALA A 317 32.19 0.97 -12.65
N GLU A 318 32.14 0.31 -11.50
CA GLU A 318 33.12 -0.67 -11.03
C GLU A 318 32.57 -2.09 -11.15
N GLY A 319 33.44 -3.09 -11.33
CA GLY A 319 33.03 -4.49 -11.38
C GLY A 319 32.41 -4.94 -12.71
N ILE A 320 32.60 -4.18 -13.79
CA ILE A 320 32.12 -4.54 -15.14
C ILE A 320 32.68 -5.90 -15.59
N GLU A 321 33.88 -6.27 -15.15
CA GLU A 321 34.48 -7.58 -15.43
C GLU A 321 33.71 -8.77 -14.84
N ARG A 322 32.78 -8.50 -13.90
CA ARG A 322 31.89 -9.49 -13.27
C ARG A 322 30.49 -9.51 -13.91
N ALA A 323 30.25 -8.67 -14.91
CA ALA A 323 29.01 -8.66 -15.68
C ALA A 323 29.15 -9.53 -16.95
N ILE A 324 28.02 -10.11 -17.35
CA ILE A 324 27.88 -10.85 -18.61
C ILE A 324 27.11 -9.98 -19.58
N PHE A 325 27.67 -9.73 -20.77
CA PHE A 325 27.01 -9.00 -21.84
C PHE A 325 26.80 -9.94 -23.03
N LEU A 326 25.53 -10.24 -23.33
CA LEU A 326 25.13 -11.17 -24.39
C LEU A 326 24.10 -10.48 -25.30
N ASP A 327 24.39 -10.33 -26.59
CA ASP A 327 23.49 -9.75 -27.61
C ASP A 327 22.96 -8.35 -27.25
N VAL A 328 23.73 -7.58 -26.47
CA VAL A 328 23.32 -6.22 -26.06
C VAL A 328 23.36 -5.25 -27.23
N ILE A 329 22.50 -4.23 -27.14
CA ILE A 329 22.37 -3.16 -28.11
C ILE A 329 23.11 -1.93 -27.55
N VAL A 330 24.20 -1.51 -28.21
CA VAL A 330 25.12 -0.48 -27.73
C VAL A 330 25.53 0.46 -28.87
N THR A 331 26.01 1.67 -28.55
CA THR A 331 26.79 2.44 -29.54
C THR A 331 28.28 2.07 -29.45
N GLU A 332 29.09 2.55 -30.39
CA GLU A 332 30.57 2.40 -30.35
C GLU A 332 31.19 2.89 -29.04
N LYS A 333 30.59 3.92 -28.41
CA LYS A 333 31.07 4.45 -27.13
C LYS A 333 30.89 3.42 -26.01
N GLU A 334 29.68 2.89 -25.82
CA GLU A 334 29.42 1.90 -24.77
C GLU A 334 30.21 0.62 -25.02
N LYS A 335 30.26 0.16 -26.28
CA LYS A 335 31.08 -0.98 -26.70
C LYS A 335 32.55 -0.82 -26.31
N SER A 336 33.17 0.31 -26.65
CA SER A 336 34.57 0.59 -26.29
C SER A 336 34.83 0.61 -24.78
N ILE A 337 33.85 1.01 -23.97
CA ILE A 337 33.97 0.96 -22.50
C ILE A 337 33.88 -0.48 -22.02
N ILE A 338 32.90 -1.24 -22.51
CA ILE A 338 32.70 -2.65 -22.16
C ILE A 338 33.94 -3.45 -22.55
N ASP A 339 34.44 -3.35 -23.78
CA ASP A 339 35.61 -4.08 -24.25
C ASP A 339 36.88 -3.77 -23.44
N ARG A 340 37.06 -2.51 -23.01
CA ARG A 340 38.24 -2.12 -22.21
C ARG A 340 38.18 -2.59 -20.76
N LYS A 341 36.97 -2.65 -20.18
CA LYS A 341 36.78 -2.99 -18.76
C LYS A 341 36.43 -4.45 -18.53
N SER A 342 35.84 -5.10 -19.53
CA SER A 342 35.53 -6.52 -19.52
C SER A 342 36.77 -7.32 -19.89
N ASN A 343 37.36 -7.99 -18.91
CA ASN A 343 38.36 -9.03 -19.17
C ASN A 343 37.70 -10.40 -19.49
N ASN A 344 36.39 -10.44 -19.72
CA ASN A 344 35.64 -11.66 -20.01
C ASN A 344 35.65 -11.95 -21.53
N PRO A 345 36.31 -13.04 -22.00
CA PRO A 345 36.38 -13.38 -23.42
C PRO A 345 35.01 -13.59 -24.05
N ALA A 346 34.01 -14.04 -23.26
CA ALA A 346 32.65 -14.28 -23.73
C ALA A 346 31.95 -12.99 -24.19
N ASN A 347 32.32 -11.84 -23.62
CA ASN A 347 31.68 -10.55 -23.96
C ASN A 347 32.15 -10.02 -25.33
N SER A 348 33.30 -10.47 -25.85
CA SER A 348 33.90 -9.93 -27.09
C SER A 348 33.19 -10.33 -28.39
N PHE A 349 32.34 -11.37 -28.36
CA PHE A 349 31.71 -11.94 -29.56
C PHE A 349 30.23 -11.57 -29.73
N ILE A 350 29.64 -10.86 -28.78
CA ILE A 350 28.18 -10.85 -28.60
C ILE A 350 27.61 -9.43 -28.45
N LEU A 351 28.31 -8.42 -28.96
CA LEU A 351 27.84 -7.03 -28.97
C LEU A 351 27.29 -6.68 -30.35
N ARG A 352 26.04 -6.19 -30.43
CA ARG A 352 25.45 -5.65 -31.66
C ARG A 352 25.62 -4.13 -31.69
N GLY A 353 26.15 -3.60 -32.80
CA GLY A 353 26.36 -2.17 -33.04
C GLY A 353 25.14 -1.45 -33.59
#